data_AF-A0A973MNC0-F1
#
_entry.id   AF-A0A973MNC0-F1
#
_cell.length_a   1.000
_cell.length_b   1.000
_cell.length_c   1.000
_cell.angle_alpha   90.00
_cell.angle_beta   90.00
_cell.angle_gamma   90.00
#
_symmetry.space_group_name_H-M   'P 1'
#
loop_
_entity.id
_entity.type
_entity.pdbx_description
1 polymer ?
#
loop_
_entity_poly.entity_id
_entity_poly.type
_entity_poly.pdbx_seq_one_letter_code
_entity_poly.pdbx_strand_id
1 'polypeptide(L)'
;MRGRGQPPKITPGRYPELLALLRSGLSMPATARKLNVARSSLYNLATRDPEMGAAMDAARAAARAAKAAAHTPSESCYVNNECRSDACTQAATEARAGRRARETARTPAPAAVLPGPAAVTVYDLLADDVPFADTA
;
A
#
# COMPACT_ATOMS: atom_id res chain seq x y z
N MET A 1 25.86 12.19 -23.84
CA MET A 1 25.40 10.92 -23.22
C MET A 1 26.08 10.77 -21.86
N ARG A 2 25.36 10.92 -20.73
CA ARG A 2 25.94 10.71 -19.40
C ARG A 2 26.08 9.20 -19.17
N GLY A 3 27.31 8.71 -19.04
CA GLY A 3 27.58 7.32 -18.67
C GLY A 3 26.82 7.00 -17.38
N ARG A 4 26.02 5.94 -17.38
CA ARG A 4 25.36 5.44 -16.17
C ARG A 4 26.47 4.90 -15.27
N GLY A 5 27.03 5.78 -14.44
CA GLY A 5 28.11 5.47 -13.50
C GLY A 5 27.77 4.21 -12.74
N GLN A 6 28.77 3.33 -12.58
CA GLN A 6 28.57 2.06 -11.90
C GLN A 6 28.03 2.33 -10.48
N PRO A 7 26.89 1.73 -10.10
CA PRO A 7 26.36 1.89 -8.76
C PRO A 7 27.42 1.51 -7.73
N PRO A 8 27.53 2.25 -6.62
CA PRO A 8 28.53 1.96 -5.60
C PRO A 8 28.33 0.54 -5.06
N LYS A 9 29.45 -0.14 -4.79
CA LYS A 9 29.44 -1.45 -4.13
C LYS A 9 29.11 -1.25 -2.65
N ILE A 10 28.41 -2.21 -2.07
CA ILE A 10 28.18 -2.22 -0.63
C ILE A 10 29.51 -2.51 0.09
N THR A 11 29.84 -1.70 1.09
CA THR A 11 31.03 -1.87 1.92
C THR A 11 30.65 -2.55 3.24
N PRO A 12 31.59 -3.26 3.90
CA PRO A 12 31.32 -3.95 5.18
C PRO A 12 30.76 -3.03 6.27
N GLY A 13 31.19 -1.76 6.30
CA GLY A 13 30.66 -0.76 7.24
C GLY A 13 29.17 -0.46 7.08
N ARG A 14 28.54 -0.84 5.96
CA ARG A 14 27.10 -0.67 5.70
C ARG A 14 26.28 -1.95 5.91
N TYR A 15 26.89 -3.06 6.30
CA TYR A 15 26.18 -4.30 6.59
C TYR A 15 25.17 -4.17 7.74
N PRO A 16 25.46 -3.45 8.84
CA PRO A 16 24.47 -3.23 9.89
C PRO A 16 23.23 -2.49 9.38
N GLU A 17 23.42 -1.46 8.53
CA GLU A 17 22.35 -0.70 7.89
C GLU A 17 21.50 -1.59 6.98
N LEU A 18 22.15 -2.43 6.16
CA LEU A 18 21.48 -3.44 5.33
C LEU A 18 20.59 -4.38 6.15
N LEU A 19 21.13 -4.95 7.23
CA LEU A 19 20.39 -5.87 8.08
C LEU A 19 19.23 -5.19 8.79
N ALA A 20 19.42 -3.96 9.28
CA ALA A 20 18.35 -3.18 9.90
C ALA A 20 17.18 -2.95 8.92
N LEU A 21 17.48 -2.56 7.67
CA LEU A 21 16.47 -2.39 6.64
C LEU A 21 15.72 -3.70 6.32
N LEU A 22 16.43 -4.83 6.28
CA LEU A 22 15.78 -6.13 6.06
C LEU A 22 14.90 -6.55 7.25
N ARG A 23 15.35 -6.32 8.49
CA ARG A 23 14.56 -6.56 9.70
C ARG A 23 13.30 -5.70 9.76
N SER A 24 13.34 -4.48 9.22
CA SER A 24 12.17 -3.62 9.11
C SER A 24 11.12 -4.10 8.09
N GLY A 25 11.43 -5.16 7.33
CA GLY A 25 10.52 -5.74 6.35
C GLY A 25 10.58 -5.13 4.96
N LEU A 26 11.59 -4.28 4.67
CA LEU A 26 11.82 -3.86 3.29
C LEU A 26 12.21 -5.06 2.41
N SER A 27 11.67 -5.06 1.19
CA SER A 27 12.06 -6.03 0.17
C SER A 27 13.47 -5.77 -0.32
N MET A 28 14.15 -6.80 -0.83
CA MET A 28 15.53 -6.65 -1.32
C MET A 28 15.72 -5.54 -2.37
N PRO A 29 14.83 -5.38 -3.37
CA PRO A 29 14.91 -4.25 -4.30
C PRO A 29 14.68 -2.88 -3.65
N ALA A 30 13.83 -2.79 -2.63
CA ALA A 30 13.62 -1.53 -1.90
C ALA A 30 14.83 -1.17 -1.03
N THR A 31 15.42 -2.17 -0.37
CA THR A 31 16.65 -2.01 0.42
C THR A 31 17.83 -1.59 -0.47
N ALA A 32 17.99 -2.21 -1.65
CA ALA A 32 19.03 -1.81 -2.61
C ALA A 32 18.89 -0.34 -3.04
N ARG A 33 17.66 0.11 -3.30
CA ARG A 33 17.36 1.52 -3.63
C ARG A 33 17.70 2.45 -2.48
N LYS A 34 17.32 2.10 -1.24
CA LYS A 34 17.67 2.91 -0.05
C LYS A 34 19.17 3.02 0.17
N LEU A 35 19.91 1.94 -0.06
CA LEU A 35 21.37 1.93 0.09
C LEU A 35 22.08 2.54 -1.13
N ASN A 36 21.35 2.91 -2.19
CA ASN A 36 21.87 3.38 -3.46
C ASN A 36 22.85 2.39 -4.12
N VAL A 37 22.58 1.09 -4.02
CA VAL A 37 23.40 0.01 -4.60
C VAL A 37 22.62 -0.77 -5.66
N ALA A 38 23.34 -1.42 -6.57
CA ALA A 38 22.71 -2.32 -7.53
C ALA A 38 22.03 -3.50 -6.81
N ARG A 39 20.82 -3.86 -7.24
CA ARG A 39 20.10 -5.04 -6.71
C ARG A 39 20.96 -6.30 -6.77
N SER A 40 21.61 -6.55 -7.91
CA SER A 40 22.50 -7.70 -8.11
C SER A 40 23.66 -7.72 -7.12
N SER A 41 24.13 -6.58 -6.63
CA SER A 41 25.21 -6.51 -5.64
C SER A 41 24.83 -7.20 -4.33
N LEU A 42 23.57 -7.10 -3.89
CA LEU A 42 23.12 -7.71 -2.63
C LEU A 42 22.94 -9.23 -2.78
N TYR A 43 22.45 -9.69 -3.93
CA TYR A 43 22.39 -11.12 -4.22
C TYR A 43 23.79 -11.73 -4.36
N ASN A 44 24.68 -11.05 -5.08
CA ASN A 44 26.07 -11.48 -5.22
C ASN A 44 26.80 -11.49 -3.87
N LEU A 45 26.49 -10.57 -2.96
CA LEU A 45 27.03 -10.57 -1.60
C LEU A 45 26.58 -11.82 -0.85
N ALA A 46 25.28 -12.11 -0.84
CA ALA A 46 24.75 -13.29 -0.16
C ALA A 46 25.31 -14.62 -0.72
N THR A 47 25.64 -14.67 -2.01
CA THR A 47 26.29 -15.84 -2.62
C THR A 47 27.78 -15.94 -2.30
N ARG A 48 28.50 -14.82 -2.24
CA ARG A 48 29.96 -14.79 -2.02
C ARG A 48 30.33 -14.93 -0.54
N ASP A 49 29.46 -14.46 0.34
CA ASP A 49 29.62 -14.48 1.79
C ASP A 49 28.42 -15.22 2.40
N PRO A 50 28.57 -16.54 2.68
CA PRO A 50 27.49 -17.36 3.21
C PRO A 50 27.00 -16.90 4.60
N GLU A 51 27.87 -16.37 5.45
CA GLU A 51 27.49 -15.87 6.77
C GLU A 51 26.59 -14.64 6.64
N MET A 52 26.97 -13.70 5.76
CA MET A 52 26.16 -12.54 5.43
C MET A 52 24.84 -12.95 4.77
N GLY A 53 24.86 -13.95 3.88
CA GLY A 53 23.66 -14.53 3.29
C GLY A 53 22.69 -15.06 4.35
N ALA A 54 23.19 -15.86 5.29
CA ALA A 54 22.41 -16.39 6.41
C ALA A 54 21.84 -15.28 7.28
N ALA A 55 22.63 -14.24 7.59
CA ALA A 55 22.17 -13.09 8.36
C ALA A 55 21.07 -12.29 7.65
N MET A 56 21.17 -12.11 6.33
CA MET A 56 20.14 -11.47 5.52
C MET A 56 18.84 -12.26 5.50
N ASP A 57 18.92 -13.59 5.38
CA ASP A 57 17.74 -14.45 5.38
C ASP A 57 17.09 -14.53 6.76
N ALA A 58 17.87 -14.60 7.84
CA ALA A 58 17.36 -14.50 9.21
C ALA A 58 16.64 -13.17 9.46
N ALA A 59 17.22 -12.04 9.02
CA ALA A 59 16.58 -10.73 9.11
C ALA A 59 15.23 -10.68 8.37
N ARG A 60 15.16 -11.27 7.18
CA ARG A 60 13.92 -11.34 6.38
C ARG A 60 12.90 -12.28 7.00
N ALA A 61 13.32 -13.41 7.56
CA ALA A 61 12.46 -14.35 8.26
C ALA A 61 11.83 -13.69 9.49
N ALA A 62 12.63 -12.97 10.30
CA ALA A 62 12.14 -12.22 11.46
C ALA A 62 11.10 -11.17 11.05
N ALA A 63 11.36 -10.41 9.97
CA ALA A 63 10.40 -9.43 9.47
C ALA A 63 9.10 -10.06 8.97
N ARG A 64 9.17 -11.21 8.30
CA ARG A 64 7.98 -11.96 7.88
C ARG A 64 7.19 -12.47 9.07
N ALA A 65 7.86 -13.01 10.09
CA ALA A 65 7.21 -13.46 11.31
C ALA A 65 6.51 -12.31 12.04
N ALA A 66 7.18 -11.16 12.18
CA ALA A 66 6.58 -9.96 12.76
C ALA A 66 5.36 -9.47 11.96
N LYS A 67 5.45 -9.47 10.63
CA LYS A 67 4.32 -9.11 9.76
C LYS A 67 3.16 -10.11 9.89
N ALA A 68 3.44 -11.40 10.00
CA ALA A 68 2.43 -12.43 10.21
C ALA A 68 1.77 -12.29 11.58
N ALA A 69 2.54 -12.00 12.64
CA ALA A 69 2.00 -11.76 13.98
C ALA A 69 1.12 -10.51 14.04
N ALA A 70 1.46 -9.46 13.29
CA ALA A 70 0.63 -8.26 13.17
C ALA A 70 -0.54 -8.41 12.19
N HIS A 71 -0.62 -9.51 11.43
CA HIS A 71 -1.66 -9.70 10.42
C HIS A 71 -2.98 -10.07 11.09
N THR A 72 -3.95 -9.15 11.04
CA THR A 72 -5.34 -9.47 11.38
C THR A 72 -5.99 -10.21 10.20
N PRO A 73 -6.47 -11.45 10.38
CA PRO A 73 -7.12 -12.18 9.31
C PRO A 73 -8.36 -11.43 8.81
N SER A 74 -8.49 -11.32 7.49
CA SER A 74 -9.68 -10.76 6.86
C SER A 74 -10.71 -11.85 6.59
N GLU A 75 -11.96 -11.46 6.38
CA GLU A 75 -13.04 -12.34 5.92
C GLU A 75 -12.62 -13.22 4.72
N SER A 76 -11.90 -12.64 3.75
CA SER A 76 -11.40 -13.35 2.57
C SER A 76 -10.42 -14.47 2.91
N CYS A 77 -9.66 -14.37 4.01
CA CYS A 77 -8.79 -15.46 4.45
C CYS A 77 -9.59 -16.71 4.85
N TYR A 78 -10.77 -16.56 5.43
CA TYR A 78 -11.60 -17.71 5.83
C TYR A 78 -12.36 -18.30 4.63
N VAL A 79 -12.85 -17.44 3.73
CA VAL A 79 -13.56 -17.86 2.52
C VAL A 79 -12.62 -18.60 1.56
N ASN A 80 -11.42 -18.06 1.30
CA ASN A 80 -10.47 -18.65 0.34
C ASN A 80 -9.83 -19.95 0.84
N ASN A 81 -9.77 -20.17 2.15
CA ASN A 81 -9.31 -21.43 2.73
C ASN A 81 -10.47 -22.41 3.01
N GLU A 82 -11.67 -22.10 2.50
CA GLU A 82 -12.88 -22.93 2.61
C GLU A 82 -13.20 -23.39 4.04
N CYS A 83 -12.81 -22.61 5.05
CA CYS A 83 -13.05 -23.00 6.43
C CYS A 83 -14.54 -22.83 6.77
N ARG A 84 -15.22 -23.95 7.06
CA ARG A 84 -16.67 -24.00 7.36
C ARG A 84 -17.02 -24.29 8.82
N SER A 85 -16.03 -24.33 9.73
CA SER A 85 -16.30 -24.54 11.15
C SER A 85 -16.94 -23.30 11.79
N ASP A 86 -17.67 -23.50 12.91
CA ASP A 86 -18.30 -22.41 13.65
C ASP A 86 -17.28 -21.36 14.12
N ALA A 87 -16.09 -21.81 14.53
CA ALA A 87 -14.98 -20.93 14.91
C ALA A 87 -14.54 -20.02 13.75
N CYS A 88 -14.49 -20.53 12.52
CA CYS A 88 -14.17 -19.73 11.34
C CYS A 88 -15.28 -18.74 10.98
N THR A 89 -16.54 -19.12 11.19
CA THR A 89 -17.69 -18.24 10.98
C THR A 89 -17.71 -17.07 11.98
N GLN A 90 -17.42 -17.34 13.25
CA GLN A 90 -17.28 -16.31 14.28
C GLN A 90 -16.12 -15.36 13.96
N ALA A 91 -14.94 -15.90 13.66
CA ALA A 91 -13.77 -15.09 13.33
C ALA A 91 -13.97 -14.24 12.06
N ALA A 92 -14.66 -14.77 11.04
CA ALA A 92 -15.02 -14.00 9.85
C ALA A 92 -15.99 -12.84 10.18
N THR A 93 -16.92 -13.07 11.12
CA THR A 93 -17.87 -12.05 11.56
C THR A 93 -17.19 -10.94 12.37
N GLU A 94 -16.29 -11.29 13.27
CA GLU A 94 -15.46 -10.33 14.00
C GLU A 94 -14.56 -9.52 13.06
N ALA A 95 -13.95 -10.16 12.06
CA ALA A 95 -13.17 -9.48 11.03
C ALA A 95 -14.01 -8.47 10.22
N ARG A 96 -15.25 -8.82 9.85
CA ARG A 96 -16.21 -7.89 9.21
C ARG A 96 -16.54 -6.71 10.11
N ALA A 97 -16.84 -6.96 11.38
CA ALA A 97 -17.16 -5.92 12.36
C ALA A 97 -15.98 -4.95 12.56
N GLY A 98 -14.77 -5.50 12.71
CA GLY A 98 -13.54 -4.72 12.81
C GLY A 98 -13.25 -3.88 11.57
N ARG A 99 -13.51 -4.42 10.36
CA ARG A 99 -13.39 -3.66 9.10
C ARG A 99 -14.36 -2.47 9.09
N ARG A 100 -15.64 -2.71 9.40
CA ARG A 100 -16.66 -1.64 9.47
C ARG A 100 -16.27 -0.57 10.49
N ALA A 101 -15.83 -0.95 11.68
CA ALA A 101 -15.40 0.00 12.71
C ALA A 101 -14.21 0.87 12.23
N ARG A 102 -13.23 0.28 11.54
CA ARG A 102 -12.09 1.01 10.95
C ARG A 102 -12.52 1.92 9.82
N GLU A 103 -13.47 1.51 8.98
CA GLU A 103 -14.05 2.34 7.93
C GLU A 103 -14.79 3.54 8.52
N THR A 104 -15.65 3.31 9.54
CA THR A 104 -16.34 4.38 10.27
C THR A 104 -15.35 5.37 10.88
N ALA A 105 -14.30 4.87 11.55
CA ALA A 105 -13.27 5.70 12.16
C ALA A 105 -12.36 6.41 11.13
N ARG A 106 -12.24 5.87 9.92
CA ARG A 106 -11.46 6.46 8.82
C ARG A 106 -12.24 7.52 8.05
N THR A 107 -13.57 7.59 8.21
CA THR A 107 -14.39 8.64 7.60
C THR A 107 -13.85 9.99 8.07
N PRO A 108 -13.23 10.82 7.20
CA PRO A 108 -12.94 12.20 7.57
C PRO A 108 -14.29 12.89 7.85
N ALA A 109 -14.29 13.86 8.77
CA ALA A 109 -15.44 14.72 9.06
C ALA A 109 -16.19 15.05 7.77
N PRO A 110 -17.55 15.05 7.76
CA PRO A 110 -18.31 15.21 6.53
C PRO A 110 -17.77 16.42 5.79
N ALA A 111 -17.29 16.18 4.55
CA ALA A 111 -16.98 17.26 3.64
C ALA A 111 -18.19 18.19 3.64
N ALA A 112 -17.99 19.46 4.01
CA ALA A 112 -19.03 20.46 3.95
C ALA A 112 -19.72 20.30 2.59
N VAL A 113 -21.02 20.01 2.62
CA VAL A 113 -21.85 19.94 1.42
C VAL A 113 -21.77 21.32 0.78
N LEU A 114 -20.91 21.47 -0.23
CA LEU A 114 -21.00 22.61 -1.12
C LEU A 114 -22.40 22.53 -1.74
N PRO A 115 -23.20 23.62 -1.72
CA PRO A 115 -24.50 23.60 -2.38
C PRO A 115 -24.25 23.22 -3.84
N GLY A 116 -24.84 22.10 -4.27
CA GLY A 116 -24.83 21.72 -5.67
C GLY A 116 -25.43 22.86 -6.50
N PRO A 117 -24.98 23.06 -7.76
CA PRO A 117 -25.61 24.05 -8.61
C PRO A 117 -27.10 23.74 -8.66
N ALA A 118 -27.93 24.75 -8.35
CA ALA A 118 -29.38 24.63 -8.42
C ALA A 118 -29.75 24.00 -9.77
N ALA A 119 -30.60 22.98 -9.74
CA ALA A 119 -31.07 22.32 -10.95
C ALA A 119 -31.82 23.34 -11.79
N VAL A 120 -31.12 23.94 -12.76
CA VAL A 120 -31.74 24.79 -13.79
C VAL A 120 -32.62 23.85 -14.61
N THR A 121 -33.92 24.10 -14.59
CA THR A 121 -34.84 23.29 -15.38
C THR A 121 -34.86 23.81 -16.81
N VAL A 122 -35.13 22.94 -17.78
CA VAL A 122 -35.19 23.33 -19.21
C VAL A 122 -36.19 24.47 -19.46
N TYR A 123 -37.21 24.61 -18.60
CA TYR A 123 -38.19 25.70 -18.66
C TYR A 123 -37.61 27.08 -18.27
N ASP A 124 -36.57 27.13 -17.44
CA ASP A 124 -35.92 28.40 -17.07
C ASP A 124 -35.10 29.00 -18.23
N LEU A 125 -34.68 28.16 -19.19
CA LEU A 125 -33.92 28.58 -20.37
C LEU A 125 -34.83 29.02 -21.54
N LEU A 126 -36.13 28.70 -21.49
CA LEU A 126 -37.11 28.99 -22.54
C LEU A 126 -37.96 30.23 -22.23
N ALA A 127 -37.81 30.83 -21.06
CA ALA A 127 -38.58 32.01 -20.65
C ALA A 127 -38.04 33.35 -21.20
N ASP A 128 -36.86 33.35 -21.84
CA ASP A 128 -36.20 34.55 -22.39
C ASP A 128 -36.43 34.78 -23.90
N ASP A 129 -37.33 34.04 -24.55
CA ASP A 129 -37.78 34.35 -25.92
C ASP A 129 -38.85 35.46 -25.89
N VAL A 130 -38.38 36.70 -25.75
CA VAL A 130 -39.18 37.92 -25.98
C VAL A 130 -39.49 38.03 -27.48
N PRO A 131 -40.76 38.22 -27.90
CA PRO A 131 -41.13 38.25 -29.31
C PRO A 131 -40.51 39.45 -30.03
N PHE A 132 -39.89 39.16 -31.19
CA PHE A 132 -39.46 40.14 -32.18
C PHE A 132 -40.65 41.02 -32.58
N ALA A 133 -40.59 42.31 -32.26
CA ALA A 133 -41.52 43.30 -32.77
C ALA A 133 -41.28 43.46 -34.28
N ASP A 134 -42.25 43.02 -35.09
CA ASP A 134 -42.26 43.29 -36.52
C ASP A 134 -42.57 44.78 -36.74
N THR A 135 -41.70 45.45 -37.46
CA THR A 135 -41.90 46.82 -37.95
C THR A 135 -42.39 46.74 -39.39
N ALA A 136 -43.65 47.12 -39.60
CA ALA A 136 -44.18 47.55 -40.90
C ALA A 136 -45.34 48.52 -40.67
#